data_AF-A0A973GUJ9-F1
#
_entry.id   AF-A0A973GUJ9-F1
#
_cell.length_a   1.000
_cell.length_b   1.000
_cell.length_c   1.000
_cell.angle_alpha   90.00
_cell.angle_beta   90.00
_cell.angle_gamma   90.00
#
_symmetry.space_group_name_H-M   'P 1'
#
loop_
_entity.id
_entity.type
_entity.pdbx_description
1 polymer ?
#
loop_
_entity_poly.entity_id
_entity_poly.type
_entity_poly.pdbx_seq_one_letter_code
_entity_poly.pdbx_strand_id
1 'polypeptide(L)'
;MSELKLYSLGIVVENKPVGADIIMVSPIEVLNIQGAGSIKDASTKSEGTLKNADDKNFATEMKSSSYLKATWLPLGNSNRITSPDVVANETVILFKFGDVDEYYWTTIFREVELRRQETVLYGFSNLKSGMSA
;
A
#
# COMPACT_ATOMS: atom_id res chain seq x y z
N MET A 1 -22.82 -2.54 5.80
CA MET A 1 -21.60 -3.17 6.37
C MET A 1 -20.43 -2.19 6.14
N SER A 2 -19.29 -2.29 6.82
CA SER A 2 -18.15 -1.39 6.53
C SER A 2 -17.61 -1.65 5.13
N GLU A 3 -17.32 -0.59 4.36
CA GLU A 3 -16.66 -0.71 3.05
C GLU A 3 -15.14 -0.69 3.13
N LEU A 4 -14.56 -0.23 4.24
CA LEU A 4 -13.13 -0.42 4.52
C LEU A 4 -12.92 -1.85 5.00
N LYS A 5 -12.16 -2.63 4.22
CA LYS A 5 -11.95 -4.06 4.45
C LYS A 5 -10.45 -4.37 4.49
N LEU A 6 -10.07 -5.31 5.36
CA LEU A 6 -8.75 -5.93 5.32
C LEU A 6 -8.56 -6.58 3.95
N TYR A 7 -7.50 -6.22 3.25
CA TYR A 7 -7.24 -6.68 1.89
C TYR A 7 -6.17 -7.76 1.84
N SER A 8 -5.01 -7.49 2.43
CA SER A 8 -3.89 -8.43 2.43
C SER A 8 -2.82 -8.03 3.45
N LEU A 9 -1.95 -8.96 3.84
CA LEU A 9 -0.60 -8.58 4.25
C LEU A 9 0.20 -8.07 3.04
N GLY A 10 1.12 -7.15 3.29
CA GLY A 10 1.94 -6.54 2.25
C GLY A 10 3.42 -6.52 2.61
N ILE A 11 4.27 -6.68 1.60
CA ILE A 11 5.73 -6.48 1.72
C ILE A 11 6.11 -5.19 1.01
N VAL A 12 6.74 -4.27 1.73
CA VAL A 12 7.22 -2.99 1.20
C VAL A 12 8.31 -3.23 0.15
N VAL A 13 8.15 -2.66 -1.05
CA VAL A 13 9.05 -2.91 -2.19
C VAL A 13 10.33 -2.08 -2.10
N GLU A 14 10.21 -0.84 -1.63
CA GLU A 14 11.30 0.12 -1.52
C GLU A 14 11.11 1.02 -0.31
N ASN A 15 12.19 1.68 0.13
CA ASN A 15 12.12 2.57 1.28
C ASN A 15 11.13 3.72 1.02
N LYS A 16 10.26 3.99 2.01
CA LYS A 16 9.33 5.10 1.91
C LYS A 16 10.08 6.42 1.74
N PRO A 17 9.71 7.26 0.76
CA PRO A 17 10.28 8.59 0.65
C PRO A 17 10.03 9.43 1.92
N VAL A 18 11.00 10.26 2.29
CA VAL A 18 10.89 11.16 3.43
C VAL A 18 9.75 12.17 3.18
N GLY A 19 8.87 12.35 4.16
CA GLY A 19 7.74 13.27 4.07
C GLY A 19 6.57 12.80 3.20
N ALA A 20 6.64 11.60 2.61
CA ALA A 20 5.51 10.98 1.93
C ALA A 20 4.78 10.01 2.86
N ASP A 21 3.47 9.87 2.65
CA ASP A 21 2.60 8.89 3.31
C ASP A 21 2.23 7.70 2.40
N ILE A 22 2.77 7.70 1.18
CA ILE A 22 2.51 6.69 0.17
C ILE A 22 3.68 5.71 0.12
N ILE A 23 3.37 4.42 0.08
CA ILE A 23 4.36 3.34 -0.09
C ILE A 23 4.05 2.52 -1.35
N MET A 24 5.08 1.87 -1.87
CA MET A 24 4.97 0.80 -2.87
C MET A 24 4.99 -0.54 -2.15
N VAL A 25 3.97 -1.36 -2.34
CA VAL A 25 3.78 -2.58 -1.55
C VAL A 25 3.24 -3.72 -2.41
N SER A 26 3.74 -4.93 -2.17
CA SER A 26 3.28 -6.15 -2.81
C SER A 26 2.29 -6.90 -1.90
N PRO A 27 1.00 -7.05 -2.27
CA PRO A 27 0.02 -7.81 -1.48
C PRO A 27 0.28 -9.32 -1.59
N ILE A 28 0.81 -9.93 -0.53
CA ILE A 28 1.34 -11.30 -0.58
C ILE A 28 0.29 -12.40 -0.46
N GLU A 29 -0.94 -12.08 -0.06
CA GLU A 29 -2.03 -13.07 0.01
C GLU A 29 -2.84 -13.12 -1.31
N VAL A 30 -2.67 -12.11 -2.17
CA VAL A 30 -3.39 -12.00 -3.45
C VAL A 30 -2.48 -12.34 -4.63
N LEU A 31 -1.22 -11.87 -4.57
CA LEU A 31 -0.24 -12.14 -5.60
C LEU A 31 0.57 -13.38 -5.21
N ASN A 32 0.29 -14.52 -5.85
CA ASN A 32 1.12 -15.73 -5.81
C ASN A 32 2.45 -15.54 -6.58
N ILE A 33 3.18 -14.46 -6.31
CA ILE A 33 4.47 -14.15 -6.96
C ILE A 33 5.57 -14.45 -5.94
N GLN A 34 5.77 -15.73 -5.63
CA GLN A 34 6.94 -16.16 -4.87
C GLN A 34 7.68 -17.26 -5.64
N GLY A 35 8.36 -16.85 -6.71
CA GLY A 35 9.65 -17.48 -7.06
C GLY A 35 10.73 -16.82 -6.20
N ALA A 36 11.65 -17.59 -5.62
CA ALA A 36 12.70 -17.07 -4.76
C ALA A 36 13.55 -16.01 -5.50
N GLY A 37 13.39 -14.74 -5.12
CA GLY A 37 14.10 -13.61 -5.71
C GLY A 37 13.53 -12.26 -5.25
N SER A 38 14.37 -11.22 -5.23
CA SER A 38 13.97 -9.87 -4.81
C SER A 38 12.82 -9.33 -5.67
N ILE A 39 11.80 -8.76 -5.01
CA ILE A 39 10.52 -8.26 -5.59
C ILE A 39 10.72 -7.15 -6.66
N LYS A 40 11.95 -6.64 -6.82
CA LYS A 40 12.27 -5.46 -7.64
C LYS A 40 11.97 -5.60 -9.14
N ASP A 41 11.84 -6.81 -9.69
CA ASP A 41 11.77 -7.01 -11.15
C ASP A 41 10.51 -7.71 -11.71
N ALA A 42 9.48 -7.99 -10.92
CA ALA A 42 8.32 -8.76 -11.39
C ALA A 42 7.19 -7.91 -12.00
N SER A 43 7.45 -7.10 -13.03
CA SER A 43 6.36 -6.57 -13.88
C SER A 43 6.12 -7.51 -15.06
N THR A 44 5.21 -8.46 -14.90
CA THR A 44 4.85 -9.39 -15.99
C THR A 44 3.76 -8.74 -16.83
N LYS A 45 4.10 -8.25 -18.04
CA LYS A 45 3.09 -7.89 -19.03
C LYS A 45 2.35 -9.16 -19.44
N SER A 46 1.04 -9.21 -19.21
CA SER A 46 0.20 -10.28 -19.71
C SER A 46 -0.76 -9.68 -20.74
N GLU A 47 -0.59 -10.08 -22.00
CA GLU A 47 -1.51 -9.73 -23.09
C GLU A 47 -2.67 -10.73 -23.08
N GLY A 48 -3.88 -10.25 -22.80
CA GLY A 48 -5.10 -11.04 -22.88
C GLY A 48 -5.92 -10.62 -24.09
N THR A 49 -6.28 -11.58 -24.95
CA THR A 49 -7.28 -11.35 -25.99
C THR A 49 -8.66 -11.72 -25.45
N LEU A 50 -9.50 -10.73 -25.17
CA LEU A 50 -10.92 -10.99 -24.86
C LEU A 50 -11.69 -11.04 -26.18
N LYS A 51 -12.36 -12.17 -26.44
CA LYS A 51 -13.34 -12.27 -27.51
C LYS A 51 -14.71 -11.90 -26.95
N ASN A 52 -15.23 -10.75 -27.37
CA ASN A 52 -16.66 -10.47 -27.23
C ASN A 52 -17.44 -11.23 -28.31
N ALA A 53 -18.74 -11.46 -28.06
CA ALA A 53 -19.67 -12.16 -28.96
C ALA A 53 -19.88 -11.51 -30.35
N ASP A 54 -19.19 -10.40 -30.63
CA ASP A 54 -19.25 -9.61 -31.88
C ASP A 54 -17.92 -9.60 -32.68
N ASP A 55 -17.03 -10.58 -32.46
CA ASP A 55 -15.80 -10.82 -33.26
C ASP A 55 -14.81 -9.63 -33.38
N LYS A 56 -14.92 -8.63 -32.49
CA LYS A 56 -13.93 -7.55 -32.37
C LYS A 56 -12.92 -7.88 -31.29
N ASN A 57 -11.68 -8.17 -31.72
CA ASN A 57 -10.53 -8.31 -30.83
C ASN A 57 -10.16 -6.92 -30.26
N PHE A 58 -10.27 -6.74 -28.95
CA PHE A 58 -9.64 -5.63 -28.25
C PHE A 58 -8.41 -6.14 -27.52
N ALA A 59 -7.26 -5.54 -27.79
CA ALA A 59 -6.05 -5.76 -27.01
C ALA A 59 -6.19 -4.96 -25.70
N THR A 60 -6.33 -5.66 -24.58
CA THR A 60 -6.29 -5.04 -23.26
C THR A 60 -4.90 -5.28 -22.68
N GLU A 61 -4.10 -4.22 -22.55
CA GLU A 61 -2.85 -4.27 -21.79
C GLU A 61 -3.17 -4.28 -20.29
N MET A 62 -3.20 -5.47 -19.68
CA MET A 62 -3.24 -5.58 -18.22
C MET A 62 -1.81 -5.44 -17.67
N LYS A 63 -1.48 -4.25 -17.15
CA LYS A 63 -0.29 -4.07 -16.31
C LYS A 63 -0.52 -4.75 -14.96
N SER A 64 -0.18 -6.03 -14.87
CA SER A 64 -0.03 -6.70 -13.58
C SER A 64 1.31 -6.27 -12.97
N SER A 65 1.37 -5.11 -12.34
CA SER A 65 2.51 -4.76 -11.48
C SER A 65 2.46 -5.65 -10.24
N SER A 66 3.59 -6.24 -9.84
CA SER A 66 3.72 -7.04 -8.60
C SER A 66 3.49 -6.24 -7.32
N TYR A 67 3.11 -4.96 -7.44
CA TYR A 67 2.98 -4.00 -6.38
C TYR A 67 1.90 -2.96 -6.70
N LEU A 68 1.40 -2.31 -5.65
CA LEU A 68 0.44 -1.22 -5.67
C LEU A 68 0.91 -0.06 -4.80
N LYS A 69 0.28 1.10 -4.96
CA LYS A 69 0.47 2.26 -4.09
C LYS A 69 -0.56 2.22 -2.97
N ALA A 70 -0.12 2.40 -1.73
CA ALA A 70 -1.01 2.52 -0.59
C ALA A 70 -0.71 3.79 0.22
N THR A 71 -1.75 4.45 0.71
CA THR A 71 -1.66 5.66 1.56
C THR A 71 -1.74 5.30 3.03
N TRP A 72 -0.96 5.98 3.87
CA TRP A 72 -0.92 5.68 5.30
C TRP A 72 -2.26 5.93 5.97
N LEU A 73 -2.70 4.96 6.76
CA LEU A 73 -3.87 5.03 7.62
C LEU A 73 -3.40 5.00 9.09
N PRO A 74 -3.54 6.11 9.85
CA PRO A 74 -3.03 6.24 11.21
C PRO A 74 -3.87 5.48 12.25
N LEU A 75 -4.16 4.20 12.02
CA LEU A 75 -4.88 3.35 12.96
C LEU A 75 -4.13 3.28 14.29
N GLY A 76 -4.81 3.65 15.38
CA GLY A 76 -4.23 3.70 16.73
C GLY A 76 -3.24 4.84 16.98
N ASN A 77 -3.05 5.77 16.05
CA ASN A 77 -2.04 6.83 16.12
C ASN A 77 -2.64 8.23 15.86
N SER A 78 -3.71 8.58 16.58
CA SER A 78 -4.55 9.78 16.31
C SER A 78 -3.81 11.12 16.28
N ASN A 79 -2.72 11.26 17.05
CA ASN A 79 -1.94 12.50 17.15
C ASN A 79 -0.62 12.46 16.40
N ARG A 80 -0.34 11.37 15.68
CA ARG A 80 0.87 11.25 14.87
C ARG A 80 0.63 11.92 13.52
N ILE A 81 1.51 12.84 13.15
CA ILE A 81 1.43 13.58 11.89
C ILE A 81 2.15 12.83 10.77
N THR A 82 3.31 12.25 11.04
CA THR A 82 4.13 11.57 10.02
C THR A 82 3.88 10.06 10.01
N SER A 83 3.74 9.46 8.84
CA SER A 83 3.74 8.00 8.71
C SER A 83 5.05 7.36 9.21
N PRO A 84 5.04 6.08 9.65
CA PRO A 84 6.26 5.32 9.95
C PRO A 84 7.22 5.27 8.76
N ASP A 85 8.51 5.52 8.99
CA ASP A 85 9.55 5.41 7.97
C ASP A 85 9.87 3.94 7.69
N VAL A 86 8.96 3.26 6.98
CA VAL A 86 9.11 1.86 6.57
C VAL A 86 10.19 1.73 5.49
N VAL A 87 10.97 0.67 5.59
CA VAL A 87 12.00 0.31 4.62
C VAL A 87 11.57 -0.90 3.78
N ALA A 88 12.33 -1.16 2.71
CA ALA A 88 12.12 -2.34 1.88
C ALA A 88 12.12 -3.64 2.73
N ASN A 89 11.25 -4.56 2.35
CA ASN A 89 10.98 -5.85 3.00
C ASN A 89 10.23 -5.80 4.34
N GLU A 90 9.80 -4.62 4.81
CA GLU A 90 8.92 -4.56 5.98
C GLU A 90 7.51 -5.08 5.67
N THR A 91 6.91 -5.68 6.69
CA THR A 91 5.55 -6.22 6.65
C THR A 91 4.54 -5.18 7.12
N VAL A 92 3.52 -4.93 6.29
CA VAL A 92 2.40 -4.02 6.58
C VAL A 92 1.07 -4.72 6.41
N ILE A 93 0.01 -4.16 7.00
CA ILE A 93 -1.36 -4.53 6.70
C ILE A 93 -1.90 -3.60 5.62
N LEU A 94 -2.59 -4.16 4.63
CA LEU A 94 -3.28 -3.42 3.58
C LEU A 94 -4.79 -3.47 3.78
N PHE A 95 -5.44 -2.33 3.56
CA PHE A 95 -6.89 -2.20 3.49
C PHE A 95 -7.30 -1.69 2.11
N LYS A 96 -8.48 -2.07 1.66
CA LYS A 96 -9.13 -1.55 0.45
C LYS A 96 -10.46 -0.91 0.82
N PHE A 97 -10.81 0.21 0.21
CA PHE A 97 -12.10 0.86 0.39
C PHE A 97 -13.05 0.55 -0.77
N GLY A 98 -14.12 -0.19 -0.48
CA GLY A 98 -15.11 -0.58 -1.47
C GLY A 98 -14.49 -1.31 -2.67
N ASP A 99 -15.03 -1.03 -3.86
CA ASP A 99 -14.55 -1.60 -5.13
C ASP A 99 -13.53 -0.70 -5.86
N VAL A 100 -13.18 0.44 -5.26
CA VAL A 100 -12.23 1.40 -5.84
C VAL A 100 -10.80 0.94 -5.59
N ASP A 101 -9.89 1.14 -6.54
CA ASP A 101 -8.45 0.83 -6.39
C ASP A 101 -7.72 1.83 -5.49
N GLU A 102 -8.29 2.10 -4.33
CA GLU A 102 -7.72 2.86 -3.24
C GLU A 102 -7.28 1.92 -2.12
N TYR A 103 -5.97 1.90 -1.89
CA TYR A 103 -5.34 1.06 -0.90
C TYR A 103 -4.76 1.90 0.22
N TYR A 104 -4.88 1.38 1.43
CA TYR A 104 -4.41 2.01 2.65
C TYR A 104 -3.50 1.06 3.40
N TRP A 105 -2.55 1.57 4.16
CA TRP A 105 -1.62 0.73 4.92
C TRP A 105 -1.42 1.20 6.36
N THR A 106 -1.12 0.25 7.24
CA THR A 106 -0.59 0.51 8.59
C THR A 106 0.45 -0.53 8.98
N THR A 107 1.28 -0.21 9.98
CA THR A 107 2.27 -1.14 10.55
C THR A 107 1.59 -2.21 11.41
N ILE A 108 2.11 -3.43 11.38
CA ILE A 108 1.63 -4.55 12.20
C ILE A 108 2.70 -5.11 13.14
N PHE A 109 3.91 -5.32 12.61
CA PHE A 109 5.03 -5.86 13.36
C PHE A 109 6.07 -4.78 13.64
N ARG A 110 6.87 -5.02 14.68
CA ARG A 110 8.01 -4.17 15.04
C ARG A 110 9.29 -4.82 14.54
N GLU A 111 9.61 -4.64 13.27
CA GLU A 111 10.77 -5.24 12.57
C GLU A 111 12.03 -4.37 12.75
N VAL A 112 12.52 -4.26 14.00
CA VAL A 112 13.61 -3.34 14.38
C VAL A 112 14.90 -3.58 13.58
N GLU A 113 15.17 -4.82 13.19
CA GLU A 113 16.38 -5.19 12.43
C GLU A 113 16.41 -4.56 11.02
N LEU A 114 15.24 -4.32 10.44
CA LEU A 114 15.09 -3.67 9.12
C LEU A 114 15.16 -2.15 9.24
N ARG A 115 14.59 -1.59 10.32
CA ARG A 115 14.47 -0.14 10.52
C ARG A 115 15.82 0.58 10.58
N ARG A 116 15.80 1.85 10.18
CA ARG A 116 16.96 2.76 10.17
C ARG A 116 16.57 4.07 10.84
N GLN A 117 17.03 5.22 10.33
CA GLN A 117 16.68 6.52 10.87
C GLN A 117 15.17 6.77 10.72
N GLU A 118 14.52 7.12 11.82
CA GLU A 118 13.10 7.43 11.87
C GLU A 118 12.88 8.87 12.31
N THR A 119 11.93 9.56 11.68
CA THR A 119 11.48 10.90 12.05
C THR A 119 10.00 10.84 12.40
N VAL A 120 9.69 11.09 13.68
CA VAL A 120 8.31 11.02 14.18
C VAL A 120 7.87 12.38 14.71
N LEU A 121 6.79 12.90 14.14
CA LEU A 121 6.16 14.14 14.61
C LEU A 121 4.79 13.84 15.23
N TYR A 122 4.59 14.30 16.45
CA TYR A 122 3.28 14.31 17.12
C TYR A 122 2.75 15.73 17.23
N GLY A 123 1.47 15.89 16.89
CA GLY A 123 0.75 17.15 16.94
C GLY A 123 -0.40 17.11 17.93
N PHE A 124 -0.43 18.08 18.83
CA PHE A 124 -1.53 18.30 19.76
C PHE A 124 -2.02 19.73 19.58
N SER A 125 -3.24 19.88 19.10
CA SER A 125 -3.84 21.20 18.90
C SER A 125 -4.22 21.82 20.25
N ASN A 126 -3.88 23.10 20.45
CA ASN A 126 -4.28 23.90 21.61
C ASN A 126 -5.29 25.00 21.21
N LEU A 127 -6.03 24.80 20.12
CA LEU A 127 -7.06 25.75 19.71
C LEU A 127 -8.24 25.69 20.68
N LYS A 128 -8.67 26.87 21.16
CA LYS A 128 -9.83 27.01 22.06
C LYS A 128 -11.16 26.58 21.43
N SER A 129 -11.24 26.59 20.11
CA SER A 129 -12.36 26.12 19.31
C SER A 129 -11.85 25.46 18.03
N GLY A 130 -12.57 24.47 17.51
CA GLY A 130 -12.26 23.84 16.21
C GLY A 130 -12.32 24.85 15.06
N MET A 131 -11.74 24.49 13.91
CA MET A 131 -11.91 25.28 12.69
C MET A 131 -13.40 25.37 12.36
N SER A 132 -13.90 26.58 12.14
CA SER A 132 -15.23 26.77 11.54
C SER A 132 -15.21 26.18 10.14
N ALA A 133 -16.04 25.15 9.92
CA ALA A 133 -16.22 24.49 8.62
C ALA A 133 -16.96 25.40 7.64
#